data_AF-A0A3G8H0J9-F1
#
_entry.id   AF-A0A3G8H0J9-F1
#
_cell.length_a   1.000
_cell.length_b   1.000
_cell.length_c   1.000
_cell.angle_alpha   90.00
_cell.angle_beta   90.00
_cell.angle_gamma   90.00
#
_symmetry.space_group_name_H-M   'P 1'
#
loop_
_entity.id
_entity.type
_entity.pdbx_description
1 polymer ?
#
loop_
_entity_poly.entity_id
_entity_poly.type
_entity_poly.pdbx_seq_one_letter_code
_entity_poly.pdbx_strand_id
1 'polypeptide(L)'
;MEIFCKNEAARQEAIDPRFAVSVAHLNGATLYELRARRNVDAQIVVGAEDRERFAQGLQELQNYGGAIQFENIVADIEGSPLFANSSGTMRKLELSTSRSEALLTLRLTSAIVGTTLIEFHGHASRGTRGMRFTGRTLGELATVSLSSDVGSRHAPLKLDINPNAWIGKPVLKLPYFDRLRELVRLIADEATASISIEVDGEEIFSGGGTLPGGPLIQLHRRFLGQIDILRRLDRFFVLHLVIPPSPKDVFEDIDSLEELLQLVCIAEAEDPQMTFTLVADKSAVFEELMEKIQVRRPVDLRLTHEMHLHLLGLDCGMYTVEVGCLETMVEVVGPAILKYGSPVQLSCRPADSNRWFARIAGKGPIRESSSLTDD
;
A
#
# COMPACT_ATOMS: atom_id res chain seq x y z
N MET A 1 5.35 -21.25 38.58
CA MET A 1 5.40 -21.69 37.18
C MET A 1 6.81 -22.06 36.75
N GLU A 2 7.82 -21.21 36.96
CA GLU A 2 9.22 -21.52 36.58
C GLU A 2 9.78 -22.82 37.16
N ILE A 3 9.47 -23.14 38.42
CA ILE A 3 9.90 -24.39 39.06
C ILE A 3 9.30 -25.61 38.34
N PHE A 4 8.05 -25.54 37.91
CA PHE A 4 7.41 -26.59 37.12
C PHE A 4 8.13 -26.76 35.78
N CYS A 5 8.36 -25.67 35.04
CA CYS A 5 9.04 -25.71 33.74
C CYS A 5 10.45 -26.34 33.85
N LYS A 6 11.24 -25.96 34.86
CA LYS A 6 12.56 -26.54 35.10
C LYS A 6 12.51 -28.03 35.43
N ASN A 7 11.61 -28.43 36.33
CA ASN A 7 11.47 -29.83 36.71
C ASN A 7 10.98 -30.69 35.54
N GLU A 8 10.05 -30.16 34.75
CA GLU A 8 9.51 -30.85 33.58
C GLU A 8 10.56 -31.00 32.48
N ALA A 9 11.35 -29.96 32.21
CA ALA A 9 12.49 -30.04 31.30
C ALA A 9 13.46 -31.18 31.72
N ALA A 10 13.88 -31.20 32.98
CA ALA A 10 14.76 -32.25 33.51
C ALA A 10 14.16 -33.65 33.41
N ARG A 11 12.83 -33.77 33.63
CA ARG A 11 12.11 -35.04 33.48
C ARG A 11 12.11 -35.54 32.04
N GLN A 12 11.88 -34.66 31.07
CA GLN A 12 11.91 -35.01 29.65
C GLN A 12 13.34 -35.37 29.19
N GLU A 13 14.38 -34.64 29.63
CA GLU A 13 15.77 -35.01 29.37
C GLU A 13 16.15 -36.37 29.97
N ALA A 14 15.54 -36.76 31.09
CA ALA A 14 15.73 -38.09 31.68
C ALA A 14 15.04 -39.21 30.87
N ILE A 15 13.94 -38.91 30.18
CA ILE A 15 13.24 -39.85 29.29
C ILE A 15 14.07 -40.11 28.03
N ASP A 16 14.65 -39.07 27.43
CA ASP A 16 15.57 -39.22 26.31
C ASP A 16 16.76 -38.24 26.40
N PRO A 17 17.92 -38.68 26.95
CA PRO A 17 19.09 -37.82 27.16
C PRO A 17 19.78 -37.41 25.85
N ARG A 18 19.28 -37.85 24.69
CA ARG A 18 19.73 -37.35 23.38
C ARG A 18 19.28 -35.91 23.13
N PHE A 19 18.27 -35.41 23.84
CA PHE A 19 17.75 -34.06 23.68
C PHE A 19 18.11 -33.16 24.87
N ALA A 20 18.37 -31.89 24.58
CA ALA A 20 18.19 -30.82 25.55
C ALA A 20 16.74 -30.35 25.45
N VAL A 21 16.06 -30.18 26.59
CA VAL A 21 14.65 -29.81 26.62
C VAL A 21 14.46 -28.49 27.33
N SER A 22 13.82 -27.53 26.66
CA SER A 22 13.29 -26.31 27.26
C SER A 22 11.76 -26.39 27.33
N VAL A 23 11.19 -25.97 28.45
CA VAL A 23 9.73 -25.94 28.66
C VAL A 23 9.32 -24.52 29.01
N ALA A 24 8.32 -24.00 28.30
CA ALA A 24 7.73 -22.70 28.56
C ALA A 24 6.21 -22.81 28.64
N HIS A 25 5.57 -21.84 29.30
CA HIS A 25 4.12 -21.72 29.30
C HIS A 25 3.71 -20.43 28.58
N LEU A 26 3.04 -20.56 27.44
CA LEU A 26 2.68 -19.47 26.55
C LEU A 26 1.20 -19.61 26.19
N ASN A 27 0.43 -18.53 26.39
CA ASN A 27 -1.00 -18.46 26.04
C ASN A 27 -1.85 -19.63 26.59
N GLY A 28 -1.58 -20.06 27.83
CA GLY A 28 -2.31 -21.15 28.49
C GLY A 28 -1.91 -22.56 28.04
N ALA A 29 -0.87 -22.70 27.19
CA ALA A 29 -0.37 -23.98 26.72
C ALA A 29 1.11 -24.17 27.11
N THR A 30 1.51 -25.43 27.28
CA THR A 30 2.91 -25.79 27.53
C THR A 30 3.62 -26.01 26.21
N LEU A 31 4.67 -25.22 25.96
CA LEU A 31 5.56 -25.35 24.83
C LEU A 31 6.78 -26.18 25.24
N TYR A 32 7.06 -27.25 24.49
CA TYR A 32 8.27 -28.04 24.61
C TYR A 32 9.16 -27.75 23.43
N GLU A 33 10.39 -27.34 23.68
CA GLU A 33 11.43 -27.19 22.68
C GLU A 33 12.48 -28.28 22.91
N LEU A 34 12.68 -29.11 21.89
CA LEU A 34 13.58 -30.26 21.93
C LEU A 34 14.77 -29.98 21.00
N ARG A 35 15.97 -29.91 21.54
CA ARG A 35 17.21 -29.71 20.77
C ARG A 35 18.07 -30.95 20.85
N ALA A 36 18.24 -31.67 19.74
CA ALA A 36 19.09 -32.85 19.71
C ALA A 36 20.56 -32.48 20.02
N ARG A 37 21.18 -33.14 21.01
CA ARG A 37 22.60 -32.99 21.38
C ARG A 37 23.53 -33.85 20.53
N ARG A 38 22.98 -34.85 19.85
CA ARG A 38 23.64 -35.78 18.93
C ARG A 38 22.64 -36.21 17.85
N ASN A 39 23.12 -36.85 16.79
CA ASN A 39 22.23 -37.35 15.74
C ASN A 39 21.18 -38.31 16.31
N VAL A 40 19.93 -38.10 15.92
CA VAL A 40 18.78 -38.94 16.27
C VAL A 40 18.11 -39.35 14.98
N ASP A 41 18.02 -40.65 14.74
CA ASP A 41 17.26 -41.20 13.61
C ASP A 41 15.77 -41.11 13.94
N ALA A 42 15.19 -39.94 13.63
CA ALA A 42 13.75 -39.69 13.74
C ALA A 42 13.08 -39.84 12.37
N GLN A 43 11.83 -40.29 12.36
CA GLN A 43 11.04 -40.44 11.15
C GLN A 43 9.70 -39.76 11.33
N ILE A 44 9.21 -39.11 10.28
CA ILE A 44 7.84 -38.58 10.22
C ILE A 44 7.06 -39.52 9.33
N VAL A 45 6.07 -40.21 9.90
CA VAL A 45 5.20 -41.15 9.21
C VAL A 45 3.92 -40.41 8.85
N VAL A 46 3.64 -40.24 7.56
CA VAL A 46 2.48 -39.47 7.08
C VAL A 46 1.41 -40.40 6.55
N GLY A 47 0.15 -40.11 6.89
CA GLY A 47 -1.02 -40.83 6.43
C GLY A 47 -1.15 -40.83 4.90
N ALA A 48 -1.80 -41.86 4.35
CA ALA A 48 -1.87 -42.05 2.90
C ALA A 48 -2.50 -40.86 2.15
N GLU A 49 -3.49 -40.21 2.75
CA GLU A 49 -4.22 -39.07 2.16
C GLU A 49 -3.34 -37.83 1.97
N ASP A 50 -2.40 -37.58 2.89
CA ASP A 50 -1.53 -36.40 2.88
C ASP A 50 -0.17 -36.64 2.21
N ARG A 51 0.12 -37.90 1.82
CA ARG A 51 1.45 -38.33 1.38
C ARG A 51 2.01 -37.51 0.22
N GLU A 52 1.21 -37.24 -0.81
CA GLU A 52 1.67 -36.52 -2.00
C GLU A 52 1.98 -35.05 -1.67
N ARG A 53 1.06 -34.39 -0.97
CA ARG A 53 1.21 -33.00 -0.51
C ARG A 53 2.46 -32.86 0.37
N PHE A 54 2.66 -33.78 1.31
CA PHE A 54 3.82 -33.78 2.19
C PHE A 54 5.12 -34.02 1.42
N ALA A 55 5.15 -35.00 0.51
CA ALA A 55 6.33 -35.29 -0.30
C ALA A 55 6.73 -34.10 -1.18
N GLN A 56 5.77 -33.43 -1.82
CA GLN A 56 6.02 -32.23 -2.62
C GLN A 56 6.58 -31.10 -1.75
N GLY A 57 5.97 -30.84 -0.59
CA GLY A 57 6.45 -29.81 0.33
C GLY A 57 7.87 -30.09 0.83
N LEU A 58 8.16 -31.34 1.22
CA LEU A 58 9.50 -31.73 1.67
C LEU A 58 10.53 -31.60 0.54
N GLN A 59 10.18 -31.99 -0.68
CA GLN A 59 11.04 -31.82 -1.84
C GLN A 59 11.33 -30.34 -2.10
N GLU A 60 10.33 -29.46 -2.00
CA GLU A 60 10.53 -28.02 -2.11
C GLU A 60 11.45 -27.46 -1.02
N LEU A 61 11.26 -27.88 0.23
CA LEU A 61 12.11 -27.49 1.36
C LEU A 61 13.55 -27.95 1.15
N GLN A 62 13.77 -29.16 0.64
CA GLN A 62 15.12 -29.65 0.33
C GLN A 62 15.76 -28.88 -0.84
N ASN A 63 14.97 -28.56 -1.86
CA ASN A 63 15.45 -27.90 -3.07
C ASN A 63 15.85 -26.44 -2.82
N TYR A 64 15.10 -25.69 -2.00
CA TYR A 64 15.29 -24.23 -1.85
C TYR A 64 15.39 -23.74 -0.40
N GLY A 65 15.19 -24.62 0.58
CA GLY A 65 15.09 -24.25 1.99
C GLY A 65 13.79 -23.52 2.33
N GLY A 66 13.78 -22.87 3.49
CA GLY A 66 12.71 -21.95 3.93
C GLY A 66 11.89 -22.56 5.06
N ALA A 67 10.57 -22.37 5.03
CA ALA A 67 9.67 -23.20 5.82
C ALA A 67 8.45 -23.61 4.99
N ILE A 68 7.89 -24.75 5.35
CA ILE A 68 6.63 -25.27 4.84
C ILE A 68 5.73 -25.57 6.04
N GLN A 69 4.45 -25.28 5.88
CA GLN A 69 3.43 -25.53 6.90
C GLN A 69 2.36 -26.46 6.34
N PHE A 70 2.03 -27.48 7.11
CA PHE A 70 0.90 -28.37 6.89
C PHE A 70 -0.11 -28.15 7.99
N GLU A 71 -1.39 -28.11 7.62
CA GLU A 71 -2.50 -27.96 8.54
C GLU A 71 -3.36 -29.22 8.48
N ASN A 72 -3.80 -29.67 9.66
CA ASN A 72 -4.66 -30.86 9.84
C ASN A 72 -4.11 -32.10 9.13
N ILE A 73 -2.81 -32.36 9.27
CA ILE A 73 -2.13 -33.49 8.65
C ILE A 73 -2.19 -34.72 9.55
N VAL A 74 -2.48 -35.88 8.99
CA VAL A 74 -2.32 -37.14 9.73
C VAL A 74 -0.84 -37.53 9.69
N ALA A 75 -0.13 -37.32 10.79
CA ALA A 75 1.30 -37.61 10.86
C ALA A 75 1.73 -38.01 12.27
N ASP A 76 2.64 -38.97 12.34
CA ASP A 76 3.24 -39.47 13.57
C ASP A 76 4.75 -39.24 13.52
N ILE A 77 5.37 -38.97 14.67
CA ILE A 77 6.82 -38.82 14.78
C ILE A 77 7.37 -40.01 15.57
N GLU A 78 8.30 -40.73 14.97
CA GLU A 78 8.97 -41.87 15.56
C GLU A 78 10.46 -41.59 15.79
N GLY A 79 11.11 -42.43 16.60
CA GLY A 79 12.56 -42.37 16.87
C GLY A 79 12.96 -41.87 18.26
N SER A 80 12.01 -41.34 19.03
CA SER A 80 12.20 -41.01 20.46
C SER A 80 10.96 -41.32 21.29
N PRO A 81 11.12 -41.83 22.53
CA PRO A 81 10.03 -41.95 23.49
C PRO A 81 9.32 -40.62 23.79
N LEU A 82 9.99 -39.47 23.56
CA LEU A 82 9.40 -38.14 23.72
C LEU A 82 8.24 -37.89 22.74
N PHE A 83 8.15 -38.66 21.65
CA PHE A 83 7.10 -38.54 20.64
C PHE A 83 5.95 -39.54 20.81
N ALA A 84 5.97 -40.38 21.85
CA ALA A 84 5.04 -41.51 22.00
C ALA A 84 3.54 -41.14 22.06
N ASN A 85 3.22 -39.86 22.30
CA ASN A 85 1.85 -39.35 22.31
C ASN A 85 1.54 -38.43 21.11
N SER A 86 2.37 -38.44 20.07
CA SER A 86 2.18 -37.61 18.87
C SER A 86 1.20 -38.23 17.86
N SER A 87 0.71 -39.45 18.11
CA SER A 87 -0.13 -40.16 17.15
C SER A 87 -1.48 -39.51 16.92
N GLY A 88 -1.78 -39.20 15.65
CA GLY A 88 -3.06 -38.68 15.20
C GLY A 88 -2.99 -37.50 14.24
N THR A 89 -4.08 -36.74 14.15
CA THR A 89 -4.13 -35.54 13.30
C THR A 89 -3.41 -34.38 13.99
N MET A 90 -2.28 -33.97 13.43
CA MET A 90 -1.58 -32.76 13.84
C MET A 90 -2.28 -31.53 13.26
N ARG A 91 -2.75 -30.65 14.15
CA ARG A 91 -3.39 -29.38 13.74
C ARG A 91 -2.46 -28.54 12.87
N LYS A 92 -1.16 -28.51 13.20
CA LYS A 92 -0.13 -27.80 12.45
C LYS A 92 1.20 -28.55 12.57
N LEU A 93 1.84 -28.82 11.44
CA LEU A 93 3.21 -29.28 11.34
C LEU A 93 4.00 -28.29 10.49
N GLU A 94 5.07 -27.73 11.02
CA GLU A 94 5.94 -26.79 10.30
C GLU A 94 7.36 -27.37 10.22
N LEU A 95 7.88 -27.46 9.00
CA LEU A 95 9.25 -27.89 8.74
C LEU A 95 10.01 -26.70 8.18
N SER A 96 11.20 -26.43 8.71
CA SER A 96 12.03 -25.31 8.27
C SER A 96 13.51 -25.66 8.21
N THR A 97 14.23 -25.02 7.31
CA THR A 97 15.70 -25.04 7.28
C THR A 97 16.25 -23.84 8.05
N SER A 98 17.55 -23.86 8.37
CA SER A 98 18.24 -22.66 8.84
C SER A 98 18.02 -21.50 7.88
N ARG A 99 17.75 -20.33 8.46
CA ARG A 99 17.59 -19.06 7.74
C ARG A 99 18.71 -18.14 8.19
N SER A 100 19.33 -17.48 7.23
CA SER A 100 20.31 -16.43 7.51
C SER A 100 19.64 -15.08 7.30
N GLU A 101 19.96 -14.10 8.14
CA GLU A 101 19.58 -12.72 7.87
C GLU A 101 20.20 -12.28 6.54
N ALA A 102 19.41 -11.58 5.73
CA ALA A 102 19.79 -11.21 4.39
C ALA A 102 19.23 -9.84 4.02
N LEU A 103 19.98 -9.11 3.20
CA LEU A 103 19.59 -7.84 2.62
C LEU A 103 19.40 -8.01 1.12
N LEU A 104 18.23 -7.68 0.60
CA LEU A 104 18.03 -7.54 -0.84
C LEU A 104 18.03 -6.06 -1.20
N THR A 105 18.92 -5.68 -2.11
CA THR A 105 18.97 -4.33 -2.68
C THR A 105 18.35 -4.35 -4.06
N LEU A 106 17.20 -3.68 -4.21
CA LEU A 106 16.52 -3.47 -5.48
C LEU A 106 16.89 -2.11 -6.05
N ARG A 107 17.55 -2.09 -7.20
CA ARG A 107 17.86 -0.89 -7.96
C ARG A 107 16.94 -0.78 -9.15
N LEU A 108 16.12 0.27 -9.18
CA LEU A 108 15.23 0.60 -10.28
C LEU A 108 15.83 1.76 -11.06
N THR A 109 15.90 1.65 -12.39
CA THR A 109 16.41 2.70 -13.27
C THR A 109 15.36 3.06 -14.31
N SER A 110 14.96 4.33 -14.33
CA SER A 110 14.03 4.93 -15.29
C SER A 110 14.70 6.10 -15.99
N ALA A 111 14.39 6.30 -17.27
CA ALA A 111 14.91 7.43 -18.05
C ALA A 111 14.43 8.80 -17.54
N ILE A 112 13.27 8.84 -16.88
CA ILE A 112 12.64 10.09 -16.43
C ILE A 112 13.05 10.44 -15.00
N VAL A 113 13.07 9.44 -14.11
CA VAL A 113 13.23 9.64 -12.66
C VAL A 113 14.68 9.40 -12.21
N GLY A 114 15.50 8.73 -13.04
CA GLY A 114 16.85 8.32 -12.68
C GLY A 114 16.87 6.97 -11.97
N THR A 115 17.82 6.80 -11.04
CA THR A 115 18.01 5.55 -10.28
C THR A 115 17.48 5.67 -8.86
N THR A 116 16.66 4.71 -8.44
CA THR A 116 16.14 4.56 -7.08
C THR A 116 16.63 3.25 -6.48
N LEU A 117 17.07 3.28 -5.22
CA LEU A 117 17.52 2.11 -4.46
C LEU A 117 16.52 1.83 -3.33
N ILE A 118 16.15 0.56 -3.19
CA ILE A 118 15.23 0.11 -2.15
C ILE A 118 15.79 -1.15 -1.52
N GLU A 119 15.92 -1.12 -0.21
CA GLU A 119 16.44 -2.21 0.60
C GLU A 119 15.29 -2.97 1.25
N PHE A 120 15.34 -4.30 1.12
CA PHE A 120 14.44 -5.23 1.78
C PHE A 120 15.24 -6.05 2.78
N HIS A 121 14.92 -5.89 4.05
CA HIS A 121 15.53 -6.68 5.12
C HIS A 121 14.71 -7.95 5.31
N GLY A 122 15.39 -9.08 5.39
CA GLY A 122 14.72 -10.37 5.37
C GLY A 122 15.62 -11.53 5.70
N HIS A 123 15.23 -12.67 5.16
CA HIS A 123 15.96 -13.90 5.36
C HIS A 123 16.17 -14.61 4.03
N ALA A 124 17.34 -15.23 3.90
CA ALA A 124 17.65 -16.16 2.83
C ALA A 124 17.72 -17.59 3.37
N SER A 125 17.31 -18.54 2.56
CA SER A 125 17.53 -19.97 2.78
C SER A 125 18.09 -20.60 1.52
N ARG A 126 18.89 -21.65 1.69
CA ARG A 126 19.51 -22.38 0.59
C ARG A 126 19.16 -23.85 0.69
N GLY A 127 18.89 -24.46 -0.46
CA GLY A 127 18.72 -25.90 -0.60
C GLY A 127 19.67 -26.47 -1.65
N THR A 128 19.38 -27.70 -2.08
CA THR A 128 20.23 -28.43 -3.03
C THR A 128 20.15 -27.87 -4.46
N ARG A 129 19.00 -27.29 -4.83
CA ARG A 129 18.75 -26.77 -6.18
C ARG A 129 18.89 -25.26 -6.29
N GLY A 130 18.71 -24.53 -5.19
CA GLY A 130 18.59 -23.08 -5.27
C GLY A 130 18.49 -22.40 -3.91
N MET A 131 18.00 -21.17 -3.95
CA MET A 131 17.76 -20.37 -2.76
C MET A 131 16.39 -19.70 -2.80
N ARG A 132 15.91 -19.31 -1.62
CA ARG A 132 14.76 -18.45 -1.41
C ARG A 132 15.18 -17.22 -0.63
N PHE A 133 14.59 -16.10 -0.99
CA PHE A 133 14.66 -14.87 -0.21
C PHE A 133 13.25 -14.39 0.08
N THR A 134 13.02 -13.88 1.29
CA THR A 134 11.82 -13.11 1.63
C THR A 134 12.22 -11.96 2.51
N GLY A 135 11.85 -10.75 2.10
CA GLY A 135 12.20 -9.53 2.82
C GLY A 135 11.09 -8.51 2.78
N ARG A 136 11.15 -7.56 3.72
CA ARG A 136 10.16 -6.50 3.89
C ARG A 136 10.86 -5.15 3.91
N THR A 137 10.11 -4.13 3.52
CA THR A 137 10.54 -2.73 3.58
C THR A 137 9.35 -1.82 3.85
N LEU A 138 9.62 -0.52 4.03
CA LEU A 138 8.60 0.52 4.21
C LEU A 138 7.57 0.18 5.30
N GLY A 139 8.04 -0.32 6.45
CA GLY A 139 7.16 -0.68 7.57
C GLY A 139 6.16 -1.80 7.22
N GLU A 140 6.64 -2.84 6.52
CA GLU A 140 5.87 -4.02 6.09
C GLU A 140 4.83 -3.76 4.98
N LEU A 141 4.77 -2.55 4.43
CA LEU A 141 3.89 -2.23 3.29
C LEU A 141 4.28 -2.95 2.01
N ALA A 142 5.56 -3.28 1.85
CA ALA A 142 6.07 -3.97 0.68
C ALA A 142 6.87 -5.21 1.13
N THR A 143 6.46 -6.37 0.61
CA THR A 143 7.13 -7.64 0.82
C THR A 143 7.64 -8.15 -0.52
N VAL A 144 8.91 -8.52 -0.58
CA VAL A 144 9.50 -9.15 -1.76
C VAL A 144 9.79 -10.61 -1.46
N SER A 145 9.51 -11.46 -2.43
CA SER A 145 9.85 -12.89 -2.38
C SER A 145 10.48 -13.30 -3.69
N LEU A 146 11.53 -14.11 -3.60
CA LEU A 146 12.32 -14.54 -4.73
C LEU A 146 12.75 -16.00 -4.54
N SER A 147 12.75 -16.76 -5.62
CA SER A 147 13.34 -18.10 -5.68
C SER A 147 14.25 -18.17 -6.90
N SER A 148 15.43 -18.78 -6.75
CA SER A 148 16.39 -18.91 -7.84
C SER A 148 17.11 -20.24 -7.79
N ASP A 149 17.25 -20.90 -8.94
CA ASP A 149 18.07 -22.09 -9.11
C ASP A 149 19.55 -21.71 -9.11
N VAL A 150 20.40 -22.62 -8.62
CA VAL A 150 21.86 -22.44 -8.63
C VAL A 150 22.34 -22.20 -10.06
N GLY A 151 23.03 -21.08 -10.27
CA GLY A 151 23.57 -20.68 -11.57
C GLY A 151 22.55 -19.98 -12.50
N SER A 152 21.28 -19.88 -12.11
CA SER A 152 20.31 -19.08 -12.84
C SER A 152 20.54 -17.58 -12.58
N ARG A 153 20.58 -16.80 -13.66
CA ARG A 153 20.52 -15.32 -13.58
C ARG A 153 19.09 -14.78 -13.60
N HIS A 154 18.12 -15.65 -13.90
CA HIS A 154 16.69 -15.32 -13.87
C HIS A 154 16.10 -15.83 -12.57
N ALA A 155 15.57 -14.91 -11.78
CA ALA A 155 14.85 -15.22 -10.55
C ALA A 155 13.55 -14.43 -10.56
N PRO A 156 12.38 -15.08 -10.65
CA PRO A 156 11.11 -14.37 -10.60
C PRO A 156 11.01 -13.64 -9.26
N LEU A 157 10.96 -12.31 -9.34
CA LEU A 157 10.75 -11.44 -8.19
C LEU A 157 9.25 -11.20 -8.04
N LYS A 158 8.69 -11.61 -6.91
CA LYS A 158 7.32 -11.30 -6.54
C LYS A 158 7.32 -10.18 -5.52
N LEU A 159 6.71 -9.05 -5.88
CA LEU A 159 6.44 -7.93 -4.98
C LEU A 159 4.97 -7.96 -4.57
N ASP A 160 4.74 -7.97 -3.26
CA ASP A 160 3.42 -7.87 -2.64
C ASP A 160 3.31 -6.55 -1.88
N ILE A 161 2.20 -5.83 -2.09
CA ILE A 161 1.94 -4.55 -1.45
C ILE A 161 0.71 -4.67 -0.59
N ASN A 162 0.85 -4.38 0.70
CA ASN A 162 -0.20 -4.53 1.69
C ASN A 162 -0.70 -3.15 2.18
N PRO A 163 -1.69 -2.53 1.51
CA PRO A 163 -2.24 -1.25 1.94
C PRO A 163 -3.06 -1.34 3.24
N ASN A 164 -3.39 -2.55 3.71
CA ASN A 164 -4.22 -2.72 4.92
C ASN A 164 -3.54 -2.17 6.17
N ALA A 165 -2.21 -2.05 6.17
CA ALA A 165 -1.47 -1.40 7.26
C ALA A 165 -1.80 0.10 7.41
N TRP A 166 -2.56 0.68 6.49
CA TRP A 166 -3.04 2.07 6.57
C TRP A 166 -4.49 2.21 7.05
N ILE A 167 -5.25 1.12 7.19
CA ILE A 167 -6.64 1.17 7.65
C ILE A 167 -6.76 1.96 8.96
N GLY A 168 -7.72 2.89 9.00
CA GLY A 168 -7.99 3.76 10.15
C GLY A 168 -6.96 4.88 10.37
N LYS A 169 -5.88 4.96 9.58
CA LYS A 169 -4.89 6.04 9.71
C LYS A 169 -5.34 7.29 8.95
N PRO A 170 -5.01 8.50 9.45
CA PRO A 170 -5.29 9.74 8.73
C PRO A 170 -4.59 9.78 7.38
N VAL A 171 -5.30 10.14 6.30
CA VAL A 171 -4.76 10.12 4.92
C VAL A 171 -3.55 11.04 4.77
N LEU A 172 -3.49 12.14 5.53
CA LEU A 172 -2.35 13.06 5.51
C LEU A 172 -1.09 12.50 6.18
N LYS A 173 -1.23 11.52 7.07
CA LYS A 173 -0.15 10.99 7.93
C LYS A 173 0.13 9.51 7.66
N LEU A 174 -0.02 9.08 6.41
CA LEU A 174 0.30 7.71 6.01
C LEU A 174 1.81 7.49 5.96
N PRO A 175 2.35 6.56 6.76
CA PRO A 175 3.78 6.29 6.78
C PRO A 175 4.23 5.73 5.43
N TYR A 176 5.39 6.21 4.95
CA TYR A 176 6.04 5.76 3.71
C TYR A 176 5.23 5.95 2.40
N PHE A 177 4.12 6.69 2.42
CA PHE A 177 3.26 6.87 1.25
C PHE A 177 4.02 7.33 0.00
N ASP A 178 4.83 8.39 0.11
CA ASP A 178 5.51 8.96 -1.04
C ASP A 178 6.54 7.99 -1.64
N ARG A 179 7.26 7.24 -0.79
CA ARG A 179 8.22 6.20 -1.21
C ARG A 179 7.51 5.02 -1.88
N LEU A 180 6.39 4.56 -1.34
CA LEU A 180 5.60 3.48 -1.95
C LEU A 180 5.02 3.90 -3.30
N ARG A 181 4.51 5.14 -3.40
CA ARG A 181 4.01 5.72 -4.65
C ARG A 181 5.10 5.78 -5.71
N GLU A 182 6.30 6.22 -5.34
CA GLU A 182 7.45 6.25 -6.25
C GLU A 182 7.83 4.84 -6.74
N LEU A 183 7.94 3.87 -5.82
CA LEU A 183 8.21 2.46 -6.15
C LEU A 183 7.18 1.91 -7.14
N VAL A 184 5.89 2.04 -6.83
CA VAL A 184 4.80 1.53 -7.67
C VAL A 184 4.81 2.21 -9.04
N ARG A 185 5.03 3.52 -9.10
CA ARG A 185 5.14 4.25 -10.36
C ARG A 185 6.29 3.71 -11.21
N LEU A 186 7.49 3.55 -10.64
CA LEU A 186 8.66 3.05 -11.37
C LEU A 186 8.42 1.64 -11.94
N ILE A 187 7.77 0.75 -11.18
CA ILE A 187 7.43 -0.59 -11.68
C ILE A 187 6.33 -0.53 -12.74
N ALA A 188 5.31 0.30 -12.54
CA ALA A 188 4.22 0.46 -13.50
C ALA A 188 4.68 1.05 -14.84
N ASP A 189 5.75 1.85 -14.82
CA ASP A 189 6.40 2.44 -16.00
C ASP A 189 7.55 1.55 -16.54
N GLU A 190 7.59 0.27 -16.15
CA GLU A 190 8.52 -0.77 -16.65
C GLU A 190 10.01 -0.40 -16.49
N ALA A 191 10.37 0.23 -15.36
CA ALA A 191 11.77 0.51 -15.04
C ALA A 191 12.64 -0.76 -15.08
N THR A 192 13.88 -0.59 -15.52
CA THR A 192 14.88 -1.68 -15.47
C THR A 192 15.25 -1.93 -14.01
N ALA A 193 15.19 -3.19 -13.59
CA ALA A 193 15.51 -3.62 -12.24
C ALA A 193 16.82 -4.42 -12.23
N SER A 194 17.69 -4.12 -11.27
CA SER A 194 18.75 -5.02 -10.85
C SER A 194 18.61 -5.32 -9.37
N ILE A 195 18.95 -6.54 -8.98
CA ILE A 195 18.86 -7.03 -7.61
C ILE A 195 20.20 -7.61 -7.18
N SER A 196 20.58 -7.35 -5.94
CA SER A 196 21.63 -8.07 -5.22
C SER A 196 21.08 -8.58 -3.90
N ILE A 197 21.54 -9.75 -3.47
CA ILE A 197 21.21 -10.32 -2.15
C ILE A 197 22.52 -10.57 -1.42
N GLU A 198 22.61 -10.02 -0.22
CA GLU A 198 23.77 -10.11 0.66
C GLU A 198 23.41 -10.89 1.93
N VAL A 199 24.33 -11.77 2.36
CA VAL A 199 24.29 -12.48 3.64
C VAL A 199 25.63 -12.26 4.31
N ASP A 200 25.62 -11.79 5.57
CA ASP A 200 26.85 -11.48 6.33
C ASP A 200 27.83 -10.55 5.58
N GLY A 201 27.30 -9.66 4.73
CA GLY A 201 28.09 -8.72 3.91
C GLY A 201 28.68 -9.32 2.62
N GLU A 202 28.42 -10.59 2.32
CA GLU A 202 28.82 -11.23 1.06
C GLU A 202 27.64 -11.31 0.08
N GLU A 203 27.84 -10.86 -1.17
CA GLU A 203 26.84 -11.03 -2.23
C GLU A 203 26.73 -12.51 -2.61
N ILE A 204 25.57 -13.11 -2.33
CA ILE A 204 25.29 -14.51 -2.66
C ILE A 204 24.51 -14.66 -3.97
N PHE A 205 23.93 -13.57 -4.48
CA PHE A 205 23.18 -13.54 -5.72
C PHE A 205 23.09 -12.13 -6.29
N SER A 206 23.22 -12.04 -7.61
CA SER A 206 22.87 -10.84 -8.37
C SER A 206 22.16 -11.21 -9.67
N GLY A 207 21.23 -10.34 -10.06
CA GLY A 207 20.40 -10.54 -11.24
C GLY A 207 19.77 -9.24 -11.71
N GLY A 208 19.10 -9.29 -12.85
CA GLY A 208 18.41 -8.11 -13.38
C GLY A 208 17.44 -8.47 -14.49
N GLY A 209 16.60 -7.50 -14.84
CA GLY A 209 15.56 -7.63 -15.85
C GLY A 209 14.59 -6.46 -15.76
N THR A 210 13.39 -6.66 -16.30
CA THR A 210 12.29 -5.71 -16.17
C THR A 210 11.28 -6.28 -15.18
N LEU A 211 10.82 -5.47 -14.22
CA LEU A 211 9.70 -5.87 -13.38
C LEU A 211 8.41 -5.58 -14.13
N PRO A 212 7.57 -6.60 -14.39
CA PRO A 212 6.35 -6.39 -15.14
C PRO A 212 5.37 -5.53 -14.32
N GLY A 213 4.94 -4.41 -14.90
CA GLY A 213 3.88 -3.54 -14.36
C GLY A 213 2.48 -4.13 -14.51
N GLY A 214 2.31 -5.42 -14.22
CA GLY A 214 1.08 -6.18 -14.46
C GLY A 214 -0.17 -5.63 -13.73
N PRO A 215 -1.35 -6.27 -13.91
CA PRO A 215 -2.63 -5.72 -13.47
C PRO A 215 -2.70 -5.33 -11.99
N LEU A 216 -2.05 -6.10 -11.10
CA LEU A 216 -2.00 -5.79 -9.67
C LEU A 216 -1.20 -4.51 -9.38
N ILE A 217 -0.06 -4.30 -10.04
CA ILE A 217 0.73 -3.07 -9.89
C ILE A 217 -0.05 -1.87 -10.40
N GLN A 218 -0.77 -1.99 -11.52
CA GLN A 218 -1.64 -0.91 -12.01
C GLN A 218 -2.79 -0.61 -11.04
N LEU A 219 -3.36 -1.63 -10.40
CA LEU A 219 -4.36 -1.45 -9.34
C LEU A 219 -3.78 -0.67 -8.15
N HIS A 220 -2.57 -1.02 -7.70
CA HIS A 220 -1.89 -0.26 -6.64
C HIS A 220 -1.55 1.17 -7.08
N ARG A 221 -1.15 1.39 -8.34
CA ARG A 221 -0.90 2.74 -8.90
C ARG A 221 -2.16 3.59 -8.81
N ARG A 222 -3.31 3.04 -9.24
CA ARG A 222 -4.60 3.71 -9.15
C ARG A 222 -4.99 4.01 -7.71
N PHE A 223 -4.88 3.02 -6.81
CA PHE A 223 -5.15 3.20 -5.38
C PHE A 223 -4.33 4.35 -4.77
N LEU A 224 -3.02 4.38 -5.02
CA LEU A 224 -2.13 5.43 -4.51
C LEU A 224 -2.43 6.79 -5.13
N GLY A 225 -2.87 6.82 -6.39
CA GLY A 225 -3.40 8.02 -7.03
C GLY A 225 -4.63 8.58 -6.30
N GLN A 226 -5.60 7.72 -5.97
CA GLN A 226 -6.79 8.12 -5.22
C GLN A 226 -6.46 8.63 -3.82
N ILE A 227 -5.50 8.02 -3.12
CA ILE A 227 -5.04 8.56 -1.84
C ILE A 227 -4.41 9.95 -2.01
N ASP A 228 -3.62 10.21 -3.07
CA ASP A 228 -3.05 11.55 -3.31
C ASP A 228 -4.16 12.61 -3.49
N ILE A 229 -5.21 12.25 -4.21
CA ILE A 229 -6.44 13.05 -4.39
C ILE A 229 -7.07 13.36 -3.02
N LEU A 230 -7.34 12.33 -2.22
CA LEU A 230 -7.93 12.49 -0.89
C LEU A 230 -7.04 13.34 0.02
N ARG A 231 -5.71 13.22 -0.08
CA ARG A 231 -4.77 14.07 0.67
C ARG A 231 -4.86 15.53 0.23
N ARG A 232 -5.06 15.83 -1.05
CA ARG A 232 -5.24 17.21 -1.54
C ARG A 232 -6.55 17.80 -1.00
N LEU A 233 -7.65 17.05 -1.11
CA LEU A 233 -8.95 17.47 -0.61
C LEU A 233 -8.96 17.63 0.91
N ASP A 234 -8.38 16.70 1.66
CA ASP A 234 -8.30 16.79 3.12
C ASP A 234 -7.46 18.00 3.57
N ARG A 235 -6.39 18.36 2.87
CA ARG A 235 -5.64 19.60 3.16
C ARG A 235 -6.47 20.85 2.90
N PHE A 236 -7.20 20.86 1.78
CA PHE A 236 -7.98 22.03 1.39
C PHE A 236 -9.17 22.25 2.33
N PHE A 237 -9.95 21.19 2.58
CA PHE A 237 -11.19 21.22 3.35
C PHE A 237 -11.02 20.97 4.84
N VAL A 238 -9.86 20.46 5.29
CA VAL A 238 -9.58 20.12 6.69
C VAL A 238 -10.60 19.09 7.23
N LEU A 239 -10.75 18.00 6.48
CA LEU A 239 -11.80 16.99 6.69
C LEU A 239 -11.42 15.95 7.73
N HIS A 240 -10.13 15.82 8.03
CA HIS A 240 -9.54 14.79 8.88
C HIS A 240 -9.88 13.37 8.38
N LEU A 241 -9.78 13.15 7.07
CA LEU A 241 -10.10 11.86 6.46
C LEU A 241 -9.17 10.76 6.98
N VAL A 242 -9.74 9.57 7.15
CA VAL A 242 -9.03 8.34 7.52
C VAL A 242 -9.24 7.29 6.44
N ILE A 243 -8.28 6.37 6.30
CA ILE A 243 -8.43 5.25 5.36
C ILE A 243 -9.56 4.32 5.83
N PRO A 244 -10.53 4.00 4.96
CA PRO A 244 -11.67 3.17 5.32
C PRO A 244 -11.26 1.72 5.61
N PRO A 245 -12.12 0.94 6.31
CA PRO A 245 -11.86 -0.47 6.61
C PRO A 245 -11.66 -1.35 5.37
N SER A 246 -12.31 -1.00 4.26
CA SER A 246 -12.16 -1.69 2.99
C SER A 246 -11.43 -0.79 1.99
N PRO A 247 -10.28 -1.24 1.43
CA PRO A 247 -9.58 -0.49 0.38
C PRO A 247 -10.41 -0.25 -0.89
N LYS A 248 -11.49 -1.01 -1.10
CA LYS A 248 -12.40 -0.82 -2.25
C LYS A 248 -13.16 0.49 -2.15
N ASP A 249 -13.47 0.92 -0.93
CA ASP A 249 -14.25 2.11 -0.64
C ASP A 249 -13.47 3.39 -1.02
N VAL A 250 -12.14 3.30 -1.14
CA VAL A 250 -11.29 4.38 -1.68
C VAL A 250 -11.53 4.62 -3.18
N PHE A 251 -12.09 3.64 -3.89
CA PHE A 251 -12.45 3.76 -5.30
C PHE A 251 -13.93 4.14 -5.50
N GLU A 252 -14.70 4.26 -4.43
CA GLU A 252 -16.06 4.81 -4.51
C GLU A 252 -15.94 6.32 -4.70
N ASP A 253 -16.82 6.90 -5.54
CA ASP A 253 -16.90 8.34 -5.83
C ASP A 253 -15.80 8.97 -6.72
N ILE A 254 -14.98 8.18 -7.45
CA ILE A 254 -13.86 8.72 -8.27
C ILE A 254 -14.28 9.85 -9.23
N ASP A 255 -15.38 9.67 -9.95
CA ASP A 255 -15.81 10.62 -10.99
C ASP A 255 -16.20 11.98 -10.38
N SER A 256 -16.73 12.02 -9.15
CA SER A 256 -17.06 13.28 -8.47
C SER A 256 -15.83 13.96 -7.86
N LEU A 257 -14.75 13.21 -7.61
CA LEU A 257 -13.51 13.76 -7.06
C LEU A 257 -12.71 14.56 -8.09
N GLU A 258 -12.75 14.19 -9.37
CA GLU A 258 -11.98 14.87 -10.42
C GLU A 258 -12.42 16.32 -10.62
N GLU A 259 -13.73 16.58 -10.66
CA GLU A 259 -14.27 17.94 -10.77
C GLU A 259 -13.88 18.81 -9.56
N LEU A 260 -13.99 18.24 -8.35
CA LEU A 260 -13.59 18.91 -7.11
C LEU A 260 -12.09 19.23 -7.10
N LEU A 261 -11.25 18.31 -7.56
CA LEU A 261 -9.81 18.54 -7.65
C LEU A 261 -9.44 19.62 -8.65
N GLN A 262 -10.10 19.68 -9.81
CA GLN A 262 -9.84 20.73 -10.80
C GLN A 262 -10.10 22.10 -10.18
N LEU A 263 -11.17 22.22 -9.40
CA LEU A 263 -11.53 23.44 -8.69
C LEU A 263 -10.51 23.79 -7.59
N VAL A 264 -10.09 22.80 -6.79
CA VAL A 264 -9.14 22.98 -5.67
C VAL A 264 -7.71 23.23 -6.15
N CYS A 265 -7.28 22.57 -7.21
CA CYS A 265 -5.91 22.59 -7.72
C CYS A 265 -5.73 23.51 -8.93
N ILE A 266 -6.70 24.38 -9.22
CA ILE A 266 -6.67 25.28 -10.39
C ILE A 266 -5.41 26.14 -10.47
N ALA A 267 -4.83 26.50 -9.32
CA ALA A 267 -3.58 27.27 -9.25
C ALA A 267 -2.35 26.50 -9.76
N GLU A 268 -2.42 25.17 -9.81
CA GLU A 268 -1.36 24.25 -10.22
C GLU A 268 -1.53 23.70 -11.65
N ALA A 269 -2.64 24.05 -12.33
CA ALA A 269 -2.95 23.53 -13.66
C ALA A 269 -1.94 24.02 -14.72
N GLU A 270 -1.52 23.13 -15.62
CA GLU A 270 -0.62 23.47 -16.74
C GLU A 270 -1.26 24.47 -17.71
N ASP A 271 -2.56 24.33 -17.95
CA ASP A 271 -3.39 25.28 -18.68
C ASP A 271 -4.48 25.81 -17.73
N PRO A 272 -4.27 26.98 -17.10
CA PRO A 272 -5.21 27.55 -16.14
C PRO A 272 -6.41 28.20 -16.84
N GLN A 273 -6.97 27.59 -17.87
CA GLN A 273 -8.19 28.07 -18.51
C GLN A 273 -9.42 27.49 -17.81
N MET A 274 -10.30 28.36 -17.33
CA MET A 274 -11.61 27.96 -16.81
C MET A 274 -12.69 28.28 -17.83
N THR A 275 -13.68 27.39 -17.92
CA THR A 275 -14.89 27.65 -18.69
C THR A 275 -16.09 27.53 -17.78
N PHE A 276 -16.99 28.52 -17.80
CA PHE A 276 -18.24 28.46 -17.07
C PHE A 276 -19.39 29.04 -17.89
N THR A 277 -20.60 28.64 -17.52
CA THR A 277 -21.83 29.13 -18.13
C THR A 277 -22.44 30.19 -17.24
N LEU A 278 -22.56 31.40 -17.77
CA LEU A 278 -23.22 32.53 -17.12
C LEU A 278 -24.59 32.75 -17.74
N VAL A 279 -25.64 32.89 -16.92
CA VAL A 279 -26.95 33.31 -17.39
C VAL A 279 -27.04 34.82 -17.19
N ALA A 280 -27.10 35.55 -18.30
CA ALA A 280 -27.15 37.01 -18.30
C ALA A 280 -28.40 37.54 -17.57
N ASP A 281 -28.20 38.37 -16.56
CA ASP A 281 -29.27 39.12 -15.87
C ASP A 281 -29.16 40.62 -16.16
N LYS A 282 -30.16 41.40 -15.76
CA LYS A 282 -30.14 42.87 -15.90
C LYS A 282 -29.51 43.55 -14.67
N SER A 283 -28.43 42.99 -14.14
CA SER A 283 -27.71 43.60 -13.04
C SER A 283 -26.65 44.58 -13.55
N ALA A 284 -26.37 45.63 -12.77
CA ALA A 284 -25.28 46.58 -13.08
C ALA A 284 -23.91 45.88 -13.13
N VAL A 285 -23.73 44.81 -12.36
CA VAL A 285 -22.51 43.99 -12.34
C VAL A 285 -22.32 43.26 -13.67
N PHE A 286 -23.39 42.71 -14.24
CA PHE A 286 -23.35 42.06 -15.54
C PHE A 286 -23.04 43.05 -16.67
N GLU A 287 -23.66 44.24 -16.65
CA GLU A 287 -23.38 45.29 -17.64
C GLU A 287 -21.91 45.75 -17.60
N GLU A 288 -21.34 45.96 -16.40
CA GLU A 288 -19.93 46.32 -16.22
C GLU A 288 -18.98 45.20 -16.71
N LEU A 289 -19.27 43.95 -16.37
CA LEU A 289 -18.51 42.79 -16.85
C LEU A 289 -18.53 42.75 -18.39
N MET A 290 -19.68 42.98 -19.00
CA MET A 290 -19.83 42.95 -20.44
C MET A 290 -19.10 44.08 -21.16
N GLU A 291 -19.11 45.30 -20.61
CA GLU A 291 -18.31 46.41 -21.12
C GLU A 291 -16.83 46.04 -21.12
N LYS A 292 -16.32 45.52 -20.00
CA LYS A 292 -14.91 45.10 -19.85
C LYS A 292 -14.52 44.00 -20.83
N ILE A 293 -15.40 43.02 -21.08
CA ILE A 293 -15.20 41.97 -22.09
C ILE A 293 -15.10 42.58 -23.50
N GLN A 294 -16.01 43.50 -23.86
CA GLN A 294 -16.01 44.13 -25.18
C GLN A 294 -14.73 44.94 -25.45
N VAL A 295 -14.20 45.63 -24.44
CA VAL A 295 -12.94 46.39 -24.56
C VAL A 295 -11.69 45.54 -24.28
N ARG A 296 -11.84 44.22 -24.08
CA ARG A 296 -10.75 43.27 -23.76
C ARG A 296 -9.88 43.71 -22.59
N ARG A 297 -10.50 44.23 -21.53
CA ARG A 297 -9.79 44.58 -20.29
C ARG A 297 -9.84 43.41 -19.30
N PRO A 298 -8.75 43.16 -18.56
CA PRO A 298 -8.77 42.21 -17.46
C PRO A 298 -9.82 42.59 -16.41
N VAL A 299 -10.40 41.58 -15.77
CA VAL A 299 -11.42 41.74 -14.73
C VAL A 299 -11.04 40.92 -13.50
N ASP A 300 -11.19 41.50 -12.32
CA ASP A 300 -11.21 40.76 -11.05
C ASP A 300 -12.39 39.78 -11.07
N LEU A 301 -12.08 38.50 -11.11
CA LEU A 301 -13.09 37.45 -11.11
C LEU A 301 -13.08 36.74 -9.75
N ARG A 302 -14.27 36.60 -9.16
CA ARG A 302 -14.53 35.73 -8.01
C ARG A 302 -15.77 34.91 -8.27
N LEU A 303 -15.58 33.61 -8.31
CA LEU A 303 -16.64 32.61 -8.47
C LEU A 303 -16.81 31.92 -7.11
N THR A 304 -18.04 31.86 -6.64
CA THR A 304 -18.39 31.16 -5.40
C THR A 304 -19.28 29.98 -5.75
N HIS A 305 -18.94 28.81 -5.23
CA HIS A 305 -19.70 27.58 -5.44
C HIS A 305 -20.02 26.94 -4.10
N GLU A 306 -21.30 26.70 -3.84
CA GLU A 306 -21.76 25.93 -2.70
C GLU A 306 -21.87 24.46 -3.10
N MET A 307 -21.21 23.59 -2.35
CA MET A 307 -21.17 22.16 -2.61
C MET A 307 -21.42 21.37 -1.33
N HIS A 308 -22.18 20.29 -1.46
CA HIS A 308 -22.32 19.29 -0.40
C HIS A 308 -21.27 18.21 -0.62
N LEU A 309 -20.30 18.08 0.29
CA LEU A 309 -19.23 17.10 0.15
C LEU A 309 -19.64 15.74 0.74
N HIS A 310 -19.62 14.72 -0.10
CA HIS A 310 -19.74 13.31 0.28
C HIS A 310 -18.47 12.59 -0.18
N LEU A 311 -17.70 12.06 0.77
CA LEU A 311 -16.39 11.46 0.50
C LEU A 311 -16.23 10.17 1.30
N LEU A 312 -15.88 9.06 0.65
CA LEU A 312 -15.70 7.77 1.31
C LEU A 312 -16.94 7.32 2.10
N GLY A 313 -18.14 7.58 1.54
CA GLY A 313 -19.42 7.34 2.21
C GLY A 313 -19.70 8.22 3.43
N LEU A 314 -18.86 9.24 3.69
CA LEU A 314 -19.05 10.21 4.77
C LEU A 314 -19.65 11.50 4.24
N ASP A 315 -20.77 11.89 4.84
CA ASP A 315 -21.26 13.26 4.75
C ASP A 315 -20.28 14.19 5.48
N CYS A 316 -19.63 15.06 4.71
CA CYS A 316 -18.65 16.04 5.17
C CYS A 316 -19.27 17.43 5.38
N GLY A 317 -20.53 17.63 4.97
CA GLY A 317 -21.27 18.88 5.09
C GLY A 317 -21.13 19.84 3.91
N MET A 318 -21.80 20.99 4.04
CA MET A 318 -21.81 22.06 3.04
C MET A 318 -20.56 22.93 3.12
N TYR A 319 -19.92 23.16 1.98
CA TYR A 319 -18.79 24.08 1.86
C TYR A 319 -19.06 25.13 0.79
N THR A 320 -18.57 26.33 1.05
CA THR A 320 -18.54 27.41 0.07
C THR A 320 -17.12 27.58 -0.41
N VAL A 321 -16.84 27.20 -1.64
CA VAL A 321 -15.52 27.36 -2.26
C VAL A 321 -15.52 28.61 -3.13
N GLU A 322 -14.57 29.48 -2.89
CA GLU A 322 -14.30 30.66 -3.70
C GLU A 322 -13.08 30.39 -4.57
N VAL A 323 -13.25 30.52 -5.88
CA VAL A 323 -12.17 30.54 -6.87
C VAL A 323 -12.07 31.94 -7.42
N GLY A 324 -10.88 32.50 -7.48
CA GLY A 324 -10.70 33.85 -7.99
C GLY A 324 -9.36 34.11 -8.65
N CYS A 325 -9.30 35.22 -9.39
CA CYS A 325 -8.09 35.76 -10.00
C CYS A 325 -8.25 37.28 -10.09
N LEU A 326 -7.20 38.02 -9.70
CA LEU A 326 -7.24 39.49 -9.65
C LEU A 326 -7.32 40.12 -11.03
N GLU A 327 -6.64 39.56 -12.02
CA GLU A 327 -6.74 40.03 -13.40
C GLU A 327 -7.02 38.83 -14.29
N THR A 328 -8.23 38.77 -14.85
CA THR A 328 -8.69 37.67 -15.70
C THR A 328 -9.08 38.20 -17.06
N MET A 329 -8.51 37.63 -18.11
CA MET A 329 -9.00 37.83 -19.47
C MET A 329 -10.21 36.93 -19.70
N VAL A 330 -11.34 37.53 -20.05
CA VAL A 330 -12.61 36.83 -20.26
C VAL A 330 -12.99 36.93 -21.74
N GLU A 331 -13.24 35.78 -22.35
CA GLU A 331 -13.61 35.62 -23.76
C GLU A 331 -14.93 34.86 -23.87
N VAL A 332 -15.85 35.32 -24.73
CA VAL A 332 -17.11 34.62 -24.98
C VAL A 332 -16.87 33.44 -25.92
N VAL A 333 -17.26 32.23 -25.52
CA VAL A 333 -17.20 31.02 -26.34
C VAL A 333 -18.53 30.90 -27.10
N GLY A 334 -18.50 31.10 -28.42
CA GLY A 334 -19.68 31.01 -29.29
C GLY A 334 -20.15 32.36 -29.86
N PRO A 335 -21.43 32.52 -30.24
CA PRO A 335 -21.90 33.72 -30.94
C PRO A 335 -21.84 34.97 -30.06
N ALA A 336 -21.30 36.07 -30.62
CA ALA A 336 -21.04 37.33 -29.92
C ALA A 336 -22.30 38.08 -29.43
N ILE A 337 -23.50 37.66 -29.85
CA ILE A 337 -24.75 38.34 -29.51
C ILE A 337 -25.36 37.68 -28.26
N LEU A 338 -25.15 38.33 -27.13
CA LEU A 338 -25.67 37.90 -25.83
C LEU A 338 -27.11 38.38 -25.66
N LYS A 339 -28.01 37.46 -25.34
CA LYS A 339 -29.40 37.78 -25.00
C LYS A 339 -29.60 37.55 -23.50
N TYR A 340 -30.26 38.49 -22.83
CA TYR A 340 -30.68 38.31 -21.43
C TYR A 340 -31.46 37.00 -21.25
N GLY A 341 -31.18 36.30 -20.16
CA GLY A 341 -31.78 35.00 -19.85
C GLY A 341 -31.30 33.83 -20.71
N SER A 342 -30.40 34.05 -21.68
CA SER A 342 -29.75 32.95 -22.41
C SER A 342 -28.42 32.59 -21.73
N PRO A 343 -28.10 31.29 -21.59
CA PRO A 343 -26.79 30.86 -21.09
C PRO A 343 -25.69 31.22 -22.08
N VAL A 344 -24.58 31.71 -21.53
CA VAL A 344 -23.40 32.17 -22.27
C VAL A 344 -22.20 31.46 -21.70
N GLN A 345 -21.43 30.82 -22.57
CA GLN A 345 -20.20 30.17 -22.15
C GLN A 345 -19.06 31.20 -22.18
N LEU A 346 -18.37 31.36 -21.06
CA LEU A 346 -17.23 32.24 -20.91
C LEU A 346 -15.98 31.40 -20.68
N SER A 347 -14.92 31.71 -21.44
CA SER A 347 -13.57 31.23 -21.19
C SER A 347 -12.80 32.30 -20.44
N CYS A 348 -12.14 31.89 -19.36
CA CYS A 348 -11.41 32.76 -18.47
C CYS A 348 -9.98 32.26 -18.30
N ARG A 349 -9.01 33.15 -18.49
CA ARG A 349 -7.59 32.87 -18.26
C ARG A 349 -6.95 34.00 -17.43
N PRO A 350 -6.00 33.70 -16.54
CA PRO A 350 -5.26 34.75 -15.84
C PRO A 350 -4.56 35.68 -16.83
N ALA A 351 -4.59 36.99 -16.55
CA ALA A 351 -3.82 37.97 -17.29
C ALA A 351 -2.38 38.00 -16.74
N ASP A 352 -1.40 37.94 -17.64
CA ASP A 352 0.03 38.01 -17.33
C ASP A 352 0.44 37.23 -16.06
N SER A 353 1.27 37.79 -15.18
CA SER A 353 1.83 37.13 -13.98
C SER A 353 0.81 36.71 -12.90
N ASN A 354 -0.50 36.89 -13.12
CA ASN A 354 -1.53 36.50 -12.18
C ASN A 354 -1.77 34.99 -12.20
N ARG A 355 -2.36 34.48 -11.11
CA ARG A 355 -2.69 33.06 -10.95
C ARG A 355 -4.07 32.95 -10.33
N TRP A 356 -4.77 31.87 -10.68
CA TRP A 356 -5.94 31.48 -9.92
C TRP A 356 -5.57 31.16 -8.48
N PHE A 357 -6.53 31.38 -7.59
CA PHE A 357 -6.51 30.86 -6.24
C PHE A 357 -7.85 30.20 -5.96
N ALA A 358 -7.83 29.20 -5.08
CA ALA A 358 -9.03 28.61 -4.49
C ALA A 358 -8.92 28.72 -2.97
N ARG A 359 -10.03 29.03 -2.31
CA ARG A 359 -10.11 29.09 -0.83
C ARG A 359 -11.51 28.74 -0.34
N ILE A 360 -11.60 28.40 0.93
CA ILE A 360 -12.89 28.19 1.60
C ILE A 360 -13.39 29.54 2.12
N ALA A 361 -14.53 29.99 1.62
CA ALA A 361 -15.16 31.25 1.99
C ALA A 361 -16.13 31.11 3.19
N GLY A 362 -16.56 29.90 3.52
CA GLY A 362 -17.40 29.58 4.69
C GLY A 362 -17.23 28.12 5.13
N LYS A 363 -17.22 27.86 6.44
CA LYS A 363 -17.10 26.51 7.01
C LYS A 363 -18.46 25.84 7.18
N GLY A 364 -18.57 24.58 6.75
CA GLY A 364 -19.64 23.65 7.13
C GLY A 364 -19.59 23.28 8.61
N PRO A 365 -20.66 22.66 9.16
CA PRO A 365 -20.81 22.43 10.59
C PRO A 365 -19.67 21.59 11.16
N ILE A 366 -19.16 22.01 12.32
CA ILE A 366 -18.26 21.21 13.14
C ILE A 366 -19.03 19.94 13.51
N ARG A 367 -18.54 18.76 13.09
CA ARG A 367 -19.07 17.47 13.58
C ARG A 367 -19.18 17.54 15.09
N GLU A 368 -20.39 17.55 15.63
CA GLU A 368 -20.60 17.20 17.02
C GLU A 368 -20.05 15.78 17.18
N SER A 369 -19.01 15.66 17.99
CA SER A 369 -18.45 14.37 18.38
C SER A 369 -19.58 13.52 18.95
N SER A 370 -20.04 12.53 18.19
CA SER A 370 -20.87 11.48 18.76
C SER A 370 -20.00 10.76 19.78
N SER A 371 -20.20 11.13 21.05
CA SER A 371 -19.77 10.36 22.19
C SER A 371 -20.32 8.95 22.01
N LEU A 372 -19.43 8.02 21.69
CA LEU A 372 -19.63 6.60 21.97
C LEU A 372 -19.91 6.52 23.46
N THR A 373 -21.18 6.30 23.80
CA THR A 373 -21.59 5.82 25.10
C THR A 373 -20.92 4.48 25.33
N ASP A 374 -20.17 4.38 26.42
CA ASP A 374 -19.83 3.13 27.07
C ASP A 374 -21.11 2.31 27.27
N ASP A 375 -21.12 1.08 26.76
CA ASP A 375 -21.80 -0.09 27.33
C ASP A 375 -21.08 -1.37 26.86
#